data_AF-A0A8S9P6N1-F1
#
_entry.id   AF-A0A8S9P6N1-F1
#
_cell.length_a   1.000
_cell.length_b   1.000
_cell.length_c   1.000
_cell.angle_alpha   90.00
_cell.angle_beta   90.00
_cell.angle_gamma   90.00
#
_symmetry.space_group_name_H-M   'P 1'
#
loop_
_entity.id
_entity.type
_entity.pdbx_description
1 polymer ?
#
loop_
_entity_poly.entity_id
_entity_poly.type
_entity_poly.pdbx_seq_one_letter_code
_entity_poly.pdbx_strand_id
1 'polypeptide(L)'
;MIIFRLSSVAPRISQSNHYATLSPAASIAGALQEHINSPSPKSGKKIHADIIKTGLRPNLNISIKLLILHLKCGCMTYARQVFDELPKPTLSAYNYMISGYLKQGLVKECLLLVQRMAFSGENADGYTLSMVLKASASSTCLGSLCRLVHARIIKGHVELDDVLVTALVDAYVKSGKLESARTVFETMKGENVVCSTSMISGYMNQGFVEDAEEIFDKTRVKDIVVYNAMVEGLSRTGETAKRAVEMYASMQRAGFHPNISSFASVIGACSVLTAREVGMQVHGQVMKSGVYTHIKMGSSLLDMYAKCGGIDDARRVFDQMKERNVFSWTSMIDGYGKNGNPEEALELFAKMKEVNVAPNYVTFLGALSACSHSGLVEKGYEIFESMQRDYSMRPKMEHYACMVDLMGRAGDLNKALEFVRAIPERPNSDVWAALLSSCRLHGNVDIARVAASELFKLNADKRPGAYIALSNVLASAGKWEKVSEIRDVMKARKIPKNIGRSWISAEKSQ
;
A
#
# COMPACT_ATOMS: atom_id res chain seq x y z
N MET A 1 -8.15 34.18 60.43
CA MET A 1 -7.31 35.15 61.18
C MET A 1 -7.08 34.53 62.57
N ILE A 2 -5.90 34.18 63.08
CA ILE A 2 -4.51 34.61 62.84
C ILE A 2 -3.60 33.45 63.33
N ILE A 3 -2.67 33.03 62.45
CA ILE A 3 -1.25 32.67 62.65
C ILE A 3 -0.87 31.75 63.82
N PHE A 4 -0.38 30.55 63.52
CA PHE A 4 0.51 29.78 64.38
C PHE A 4 1.92 29.63 63.78
N ARG A 5 2.91 29.80 64.66
CA ARG A 5 4.35 29.86 64.45
C ARG A 5 4.96 28.56 63.91
N LEU A 6 6.00 28.72 63.09
CA LEU A 6 6.99 27.70 62.74
C LEU A 6 8.07 27.61 63.82
N SER A 7 8.43 26.39 64.24
CA SER A 7 9.77 26.06 64.73
C SER A 7 10.12 24.58 64.52
N SER A 8 11.23 24.39 63.80
CA SER A 8 12.20 23.29 63.78
C SER A 8 11.75 21.83 63.77
N VAL A 9 12.28 21.06 62.83
CA VAL A 9 13.27 19.99 63.07
C VAL A 9 13.85 19.56 61.70
N ALA A 10 15.17 19.61 61.56
CA ALA A 10 15.90 19.03 60.44
C ALA A 10 16.19 17.54 60.68
N PRO A 11 16.44 16.73 59.63
CA PRO A 11 17.31 15.58 59.79
C PRO A 11 18.48 15.56 58.79
N ARG A 12 19.68 15.59 59.37
CA ARG A 12 20.90 14.78 59.11
C ARG A 12 21.25 14.42 57.66
N ILE A 13 22.29 15.08 57.16
CA ILE A 13 23.12 14.63 56.05
C ILE A 13 24.22 13.73 56.63
N SER A 14 24.20 12.44 56.30
CA SER A 14 25.32 11.52 56.53
C SER A 14 26.37 11.69 55.43
N GLN A 15 27.58 12.05 55.82
CA GLN A 15 28.74 12.17 54.96
C GLN A 15 29.21 10.79 54.44
N SER A 16 29.35 10.66 53.12
CA SER A 16 30.35 9.77 52.50
C SER A 16 31.16 10.61 51.51
N ASN A 17 32.36 10.99 51.95
CA ASN A 17 33.33 11.79 51.21
C ASN A 17 33.89 11.01 50.01
N HIS A 18 33.49 11.39 48.79
CA HIS A 18 34.33 11.25 47.59
C HIS A 18 33.86 12.13 46.41
N TYR A 19 33.39 13.35 46.66
CA TYR A 19 33.18 14.34 45.60
C TYR A 19 33.68 15.71 46.06
N ALA A 20 34.97 15.96 45.83
CA ALA A 20 35.52 17.29 45.85
C ALA A 20 34.80 18.15 44.80
N THR A 21 34.03 19.13 45.28
CA THR A 21 33.60 20.37 44.60
C THR A 21 33.43 20.29 43.07
N LEU A 22 32.39 19.58 42.62
CA LEU A 22 31.87 19.79 41.26
C LEU A 22 31.21 21.18 41.20
N SER A 23 31.47 21.95 40.15
CA SER A 23 30.76 23.21 39.93
C SER A 23 29.24 22.96 39.90
N PRO A 24 28.39 23.91 40.34
CA PRO A 24 26.93 23.73 40.30
C PRO A 24 26.40 23.26 38.93
N ALA A 25 27.04 23.71 37.85
CA ALA A 25 26.74 23.30 36.49
C ALA A 25 27.07 21.81 36.20
N ALA A 26 28.16 21.28 36.74
CA ALA A 26 28.55 19.89 36.57
C ALA A 26 27.63 18.93 37.35
N SER A 27 27.19 19.33 38.55
CA SER A 27 26.19 18.58 39.33
C SER A 27 24.84 18.51 38.61
N ILE A 28 24.37 19.63 38.03
CA ILE A 28 23.12 19.67 37.25
C ILE A 28 23.24 18.80 35.99
N ALA A 29 24.36 18.87 35.29
CA ALA A 29 24.61 18.06 34.10
C ALA A 29 24.64 16.54 34.42
N GLY A 30 25.18 16.16 35.59
CA GLY A 30 25.15 14.79 36.11
C GLY A 30 23.73 14.30 36.37
N ALA A 31 22.94 15.07 37.14
CA ALA A 31 21.55 14.74 37.45
C ALA A 31 20.65 14.63 36.20
N LEU A 32 20.86 15.52 35.21
CA LEU A 32 20.17 15.41 33.93
C LEU A 32 20.54 14.11 33.18
N GLN A 33 21.82 13.71 33.21
CA GLN A 33 22.27 12.48 32.56
C GLN A 33 21.65 11.23 33.19
N GLU A 34 21.52 11.19 34.52
CA GLU A 34 20.85 10.10 35.23
C GLU A 34 19.38 9.95 34.79
N HIS A 35 18.65 11.06 34.70
CA HIS A 35 17.26 11.03 34.21
C HIS A 35 17.15 10.69 32.73
N ILE A 36 18.13 11.06 31.89
CA ILE A 36 18.16 10.66 30.47
C ILE A 36 18.36 9.15 30.36
N ASN A 37 19.15 8.54 31.24
CA ASN A 37 19.42 7.09 31.22
C ASN A 37 18.30 6.27 31.89
N SER A 38 17.46 6.91 32.71
CA SER A 38 16.34 6.28 33.42
C SER A 38 15.20 5.85 32.47
N PRO A 39 14.47 4.75 32.78
CA PRO A 39 13.25 4.38 32.08
C PRO A 39 12.08 5.38 32.31
N SER A 40 12.18 6.26 33.31
CA SER A 40 11.18 7.29 33.62
C SER A 40 11.74 8.71 33.47
N PRO A 41 12.02 9.20 32.24
CA PRO A 41 12.69 10.49 32.03
C PRO A 41 11.85 11.71 32.45
N LYS A 42 10.53 11.54 32.65
CA LYS A 42 9.58 12.63 32.99
C LYS A 42 9.94 13.38 34.27
N SER A 43 10.56 12.71 35.26
CA SER A 43 10.96 13.34 36.52
C SER A 43 12.03 14.42 36.34
N GLY A 44 12.88 14.30 35.31
CA GLY A 44 13.94 15.27 35.02
C GLY A 44 13.42 16.65 34.58
N LYS A 45 12.14 16.77 34.20
CA LYS A 45 11.54 18.08 33.86
C LYS A 45 11.53 19.06 35.02
N LYS A 46 11.52 18.57 36.27
CA LYS A 46 11.63 19.40 37.47
C LYS A 46 12.94 20.19 37.49
N ILE A 47 14.04 19.56 37.08
CA ILE A 47 15.35 20.21 36.96
C ILE A 47 15.29 21.37 35.96
N HIS A 48 14.60 21.21 34.84
CA HIS A 48 14.41 22.32 33.89
C HIS A 48 13.61 23.48 34.49
N ALA A 49 12.54 23.19 35.23
CA ALA A 49 11.75 24.22 35.91
C ALA A 49 12.55 24.95 37.00
N ASP A 50 13.42 24.24 37.72
CA ASP A 50 14.27 24.81 38.77
C ASP A 50 15.38 25.69 38.17
N ILE A 51 15.95 25.31 37.02
CA ILE A 51 16.88 26.16 36.25
C ILE A 51 16.23 27.49 35.86
N ILE A 52 14.98 27.45 35.37
CA ILE A 52 14.23 28.67 34.99
C ILE A 52 13.96 29.54 36.21
N LYS A 53 13.48 28.94 37.33
CA LYS A 53 13.17 29.67 38.56
C LYS A 53 14.39 30.32 39.22
N THR A 54 15.55 29.66 39.14
CA THR A 54 16.80 30.15 39.73
C THR A 54 17.51 31.19 38.86
N GLY A 55 17.04 31.42 37.62
CA GLY A 55 17.68 32.34 36.67
C GLY A 55 19.06 31.87 36.20
N LEU A 56 19.40 30.60 36.42
CA LEU A 56 20.68 30.03 36.02
C LEU A 56 20.76 29.98 34.49
N ARG A 57 21.77 30.64 33.90
CA ARG A 57 22.03 30.53 32.45
C ARG A 57 22.61 29.17 32.13
N PRO A 58 21.90 28.29 31.38
CA PRO A 58 22.43 26.99 31.02
C PRO A 58 23.63 27.13 30.09
N ASN A 59 24.71 26.40 30.37
CA ASN A 59 25.80 26.23 29.41
C ASN A 59 25.41 25.21 28.32
N LEU A 60 26.19 25.14 27.24
CA LEU A 60 25.91 24.26 26.10
C LEU A 60 25.65 22.80 26.50
N ASN A 61 26.41 22.28 27.47
CA ASN A 61 26.28 20.90 27.94
C ASN A 61 24.92 20.65 28.63
N ILE A 62 24.50 21.56 29.51
CA ILE A 62 23.19 21.50 30.17
C ILE A 62 22.06 21.64 29.13
N SER A 63 22.18 22.57 28.18
CA SER A 63 21.16 22.77 27.13
C SER A 63 20.99 21.55 26.21
N ILE A 64 22.10 20.90 25.80
CA ILE A 64 22.03 19.66 25.01
C ILE A 64 21.36 18.53 25.81
N LYS A 65 21.67 18.39 27.10
CA LYS A 65 21.03 17.38 27.96
C LYS A 65 19.55 17.67 28.18
N LEU A 66 19.17 18.92 28.40
CA LEU A 66 17.76 19.34 28.48
C LEU A 66 17.00 19.03 27.19
N LEU A 67 17.62 19.29 26.03
CA LEU A 67 17.08 18.96 24.73
C LEU A 67 16.80 17.44 24.60
N ILE A 68 17.79 16.59 24.87
CA ILE A 68 17.64 15.13 24.81
C ILE A 68 16.55 14.64 25.78
N LEU A 69 16.52 15.19 26.99
CA LEU A 69 15.53 14.86 28.01
C LEU A 69 14.10 15.16 27.54
N HIS A 70 13.85 16.35 26.98
CA HIS A 70 12.52 16.73 26.47
C HIS A 70 12.09 15.88 25.29
N LEU A 71 13.01 15.54 24.39
CA LEU A 71 12.76 14.62 23.28
C LEU A 71 12.37 13.22 23.77
N LYS A 72 13.08 12.66 24.75
CA LYS A 72 12.71 11.38 25.39
C LYS A 72 11.36 11.44 26.12
N CYS A 73 11.00 12.61 26.65
CA CYS A 73 9.71 12.83 27.30
C CYS A 73 8.54 13.06 26.33
N GLY A 74 8.78 13.11 25.02
CA GLY A 74 7.76 13.43 24.01
C GLY A 74 7.33 14.89 23.98
N CYS A 75 8.06 15.81 24.61
CA CYS A 75 7.71 17.23 24.71
C CYS A 75 8.40 18.06 23.62
N MET A 76 7.87 17.99 22.39
CA MET A 76 8.50 18.63 21.24
C MET A 76 8.57 20.16 21.33
N THR A 77 7.57 20.80 21.93
CA THR A 77 7.53 22.26 22.11
C THR A 77 8.68 22.77 22.99
N TYR A 78 8.89 22.12 24.13
CA TYR A 78 9.99 22.47 25.05
C TYR A 78 11.36 22.09 24.47
N ALA A 79 11.47 20.95 23.79
CA ALA A 79 12.69 20.60 23.07
C ALA A 79 13.05 21.67 22.03
N ARG A 80 12.04 22.17 21.30
CA ARG A 80 12.24 23.22 20.31
C ARG A 80 12.65 24.55 20.94
N GLN A 81 12.02 24.94 22.04
CA GLN A 81 12.38 26.15 22.77
C GLN A 81 13.84 26.10 23.25
N VAL A 82 14.25 25.01 23.90
CA VAL A 82 15.64 24.82 24.36
C VAL A 82 16.62 24.86 23.19
N PHE A 83 16.24 24.36 22.02
CA PHE A 83 17.05 24.43 20.82
C PHE A 83 17.18 25.86 20.27
N ASP A 84 16.10 26.64 20.24
CA ASP A 84 16.11 28.02 19.74
C ASP A 84 16.86 28.99 20.67
N GLU A 85 16.94 28.67 21.97
CA GLU A 85 17.71 29.42 22.97
C GLU A 85 19.24 29.16 22.89
N LEU A 86 19.70 28.18 22.09
CA LEU A 86 21.12 27.91 21.90
C LEU A 86 21.78 29.05 21.08
N PRO A 87 22.85 29.71 21.59
CA PRO A 87 23.51 30.80 20.87
C PRO A 87 24.10 30.36 19.53
N LYS A 88 24.69 29.17 19.49
CA LYS A 88 25.14 28.49 18.28
C LYS A 88 24.82 26.99 18.39
N PRO A 89 23.78 26.49 17.73
CA PRO A 89 23.46 25.07 17.77
C PRO A 89 24.56 24.25 17.09
N THR A 90 25.11 23.27 17.81
CA THR A 90 26.08 22.29 17.26
C THR A 90 25.38 21.29 16.33
N LEU A 91 26.13 20.63 15.45
CA LEU A 91 25.65 19.51 14.62
C LEU A 91 24.90 18.43 15.44
N SER A 92 25.40 18.07 16.63
CA SER A 92 24.74 17.10 17.51
C SER A 92 23.35 17.56 17.95
N ALA A 93 23.19 18.84 18.29
CA ALA A 93 21.89 19.42 18.66
C ALA A 93 20.90 19.38 17.47
N TYR A 94 21.38 19.68 16.26
CA TYR A 94 20.59 19.51 15.04
C TYR A 94 20.17 18.05 14.83
N ASN A 95 21.10 17.10 14.97
CA ASN A 95 20.83 15.66 14.83
C ASN A 95 19.77 15.15 15.83
N TYR A 96 19.80 15.60 17.09
CA TYR A 96 18.79 15.24 18.08
C TYR A 96 17.41 15.80 17.72
N MET A 97 17.32 17.07 17.33
CA MET A 97 16.04 17.67 16.93
C MET A 97 15.47 17.04 15.65
N ILE A 98 16.31 16.79 14.64
CA ILE A 98 15.92 16.09 13.40
C ILE A 98 15.36 14.71 13.74
N SER A 99 16.10 13.91 14.51
CA SER A 99 15.63 12.58 14.94
C SER A 99 14.32 12.65 15.73
N GLY A 100 14.18 13.68 16.58
CA GLY A 100 12.96 13.96 17.33
C GLY A 100 11.74 14.22 16.44
N TYR A 101 11.88 15.11 15.45
CA TYR A 101 10.82 15.40 14.49
C TYR A 101 10.42 14.17 13.67
N LEU A 102 11.39 13.36 13.25
CA LEU A 102 11.13 12.14 12.48
C LEU A 102 10.35 11.10 13.26
N LYS A 103 10.68 10.90 14.54
CA LYS A 103 9.93 9.98 15.42
C LYS A 103 8.46 10.39 15.59
N GLN A 104 8.16 11.68 15.44
CA GLN A 104 6.81 12.24 15.54
C GLN A 104 6.13 12.44 14.18
N GLY A 105 6.77 12.05 13.06
CA GLY A 105 6.23 12.23 11.71
C GLY A 105 6.21 13.67 11.19
N LEU A 106 6.89 14.61 11.88
CA LEU A 106 6.93 16.04 11.54
C LEU A 106 7.99 16.32 10.46
N VAL A 107 7.73 15.81 9.25
CA VAL A 107 8.69 15.86 8.13
C VAL A 107 8.99 17.29 7.66
N LYS A 108 7.99 18.17 7.63
CA LYS A 108 8.15 19.56 7.14
C LYS A 108 9.10 20.36 8.04
N GLU A 109 8.96 20.21 9.34
CA GLU A 109 9.75 20.85 10.38
C GLU A 109 11.20 20.37 10.34
N CYS A 110 11.39 19.07 10.09
CA CYS A 110 12.71 18.48 9.85
C CYS A 110 13.42 19.16 8.66
N LEU A 111 12.74 19.33 7.52
CA LEU A 111 13.34 19.94 6.33
C LEU A 111 13.72 21.41 6.53
N LEU A 112 12.87 22.18 7.21
CA LEU A 112 13.17 23.57 7.57
C LEU A 112 14.41 23.66 8.47
N LEU A 113 14.54 22.73 9.42
CA LEU A 113 15.67 22.71 10.34
C LEU A 113 16.99 22.38 9.61
N VAL A 114 16.95 21.49 8.62
CA VAL A 114 18.10 21.16 7.76
C VAL A 114 18.52 22.34 6.88
N GLN A 115 17.54 23.11 6.38
CA GLN A 115 17.84 24.36 5.66
C GLN A 115 18.53 25.37 6.59
N ARG A 116 18.02 25.56 7.81
CA ARG A 116 18.64 26.44 8.82
C ARG A 116 20.07 26.01 9.16
N MET A 117 20.31 24.71 9.31
CA MET A 117 21.65 24.16 9.56
C MET A 117 22.63 24.58 8.46
N ALA A 118 22.23 24.45 7.19
CA ALA A 118 23.04 24.85 6.04
C ALA A 118 23.36 26.36 6.02
N PHE A 119 22.41 27.22 6.42
CA PHE A 119 22.67 28.67 6.54
C PHE A 119 23.57 29.03 7.72
N SER A 120 23.62 28.19 8.77
CA SER A 120 24.47 28.41 9.94
C SER A 120 25.95 28.04 9.75
N GLY A 121 26.33 27.53 8.56
CA GLY A 121 27.70 27.13 8.23
C GLY A 121 28.11 25.76 8.80
N GLU A 122 27.20 25.04 9.46
CA GLU A 122 27.41 23.67 9.91
C GLU A 122 27.09 22.71 8.75
N ASN A 123 28.05 21.83 8.42
CA ASN A 123 27.87 20.84 7.36
C ASN A 123 27.20 19.58 7.92
N ALA A 124 26.24 19.06 7.17
CA ALA A 124 25.56 17.81 7.49
C ALA A 124 26.54 16.63 7.38
N ASP A 125 26.55 15.75 8.38
CA ASP A 125 27.28 14.47 8.29
C ASP A 125 26.42 13.41 7.57
N GLY A 126 27.02 12.24 7.29
CA GLY A 126 26.32 11.13 6.64
C GLY A 126 25.09 10.65 7.41
N TYR A 127 25.13 10.71 8.74
CA TYR A 127 24.00 10.36 9.60
C TYR A 127 22.85 11.35 9.44
N THR A 128 23.10 12.66 9.47
CA THR A 128 22.10 13.70 9.22
C THR A 128 21.46 13.52 7.85
N LEU A 129 22.28 13.30 6.81
CA LEU A 129 21.79 13.16 5.43
C LEU A 129 20.96 11.88 5.26
N SER A 130 21.33 10.78 5.90
CA SER A 130 20.54 9.52 5.90
C SER A 130 19.17 9.71 6.57
N MET A 131 19.10 10.47 7.65
CA MET A 131 17.84 10.80 8.34
C MET A 131 16.93 11.64 7.44
N VAL A 132 17.49 12.65 6.75
CA VAL A 132 16.74 13.49 5.82
C VAL A 132 16.22 12.69 4.63
N LEU A 133 17.00 11.75 4.10
CA LEU A 133 16.56 10.87 3.02
C LEU A 133 15.39 9.98 3.47
N LYS A 134 15.50 9.34 4.65
CA LYS A 134 14.40 8.55 5.25
C LYS A 134 13.14 9.40 5.50
N ALA A 135 13.31 10.65 5.92
CA ALA A 135 12.22 11.61 6.09
C ALA A 135 11.53 11.92 4.76
N SER A 136 12.34 12.20 3.74
CA SER A 136 11.87 12.59 2.41
C SER A 136 11.08 11.48 1.74
N ALA A 137 11.48 10.22 1.98
CA ALA A 137 10.81 9.01 1.50
C ALA A 137 9.34 8.89 1.95
N SER A 138 8.93 9.63 2.98
CA SER A 138 7.56 9.66 3.52
C SER A 138 6.73 10.87 3.05
N SER A 139 7.27 11.71 2.15
CA SER A 139 6.65 12.99 1.75
C SER A 139 6.46 13.12 0.24
N THR A 140 5.47 13.92 -0.19
CA THR A 140 5.10 14.12 -1.60
C THR A 140 6.13 14.89 -2.45
N CYS A 141 7.20 15.44 -1.86
CA CYS A 141 8.24 16.23 -2.55
C CYS A 141 9.53 15.42 -2.83
N LEU A 142 9.37 14.12 -3.08
CA LEU A 142 10.40 13.09 -2.95
C LEU A 142 11.57 13.23 -3.97
N GLY A 143 11.28 13.56 -5.23
CA GLY A 143 12.28 13.53 -6.30
C GLY A 143 13.26 14.72 -6.34
N SER A 144 12.83 15.93 -5.97
CA SER A 144 13.68 17.13 -6.00
C SER A 144 14.62 17.18 -4.80
N LEU A 145 14.11 16.80 -3.61
CA LEU A 145 14.87 16.78 -2.38
C LEU A 145 15.95 15.68 -2.37
N CYS A 146 15.64 14.47 -2.85
CA CYS A 146 16.62 13.39 -2.96
C CYS A 146 17.84 13.81 -3.81
N ARG A 147 17.60 14.45 -4.96
CA ARG A 147 18.69 14.99 -5.81
C ARG A 147 19.49 16.09 -5.13
N LEU A 148 18.82 16.99 -4.39
CA LEU A 148 19.49 18.05 -3.64
C LEU A 148 20.41 17.49 -2.55
N VAL A 149 19.93 16.49 -1.81
CA VAL A 149 20.70 15.81 -0.77
C VAL A 149 21.88 15.08 -1.39
N HIS A 150 21.67 14.34 -2.49
CA HIS A 150 22.75 13.66 -3.19
C HIS A 150 23.80 14.63 -3.75
N ALA A 151 23.40 15.77 -4.33
CA ALA A 151 24.33 16.81 -4.78
C ALA A 151 25.13 17.41 -3.61
N ARG A 152 24.54 17.54 -2.42
CA ARG A 152 25.25 17.98 -1.21
C ARG A 152 26.25 16.95 -0.71
N ILE A 153 25.95 15.65 -0.79
CA ILE A 153 26.90 14.58 -0.45
C ILE A 153 28.14 14.69 -1.32
N ILE A 154 27.95 14.81 -2.65
CA ILE A 154 29.04 14.94 -3.63
C ILE A 154 29.85 16.22 -3.36
N LYS A 155 29.17 17.38 -3.22
CA LYS A 155 29.87 18.67 -3.00
C LYS A 155 30.57 18.74 -1.64
N GLY A 156 29.99 18.13 -0.62
CA GLY A 156 30.50 18.10 0.75
C GLY A 156 31.62 17.09 0.98
N HIS A 157 31.97 16.27 -0.02
CA HIS A 157 32.97 15.20 0.09
C HIS A 157 32.66 14.25 1.26
N VAL A 158 31.37 14.01 1.51
CA VAL A 158 30.92 13.10 2.58
C VAL A 158 31.12 11.67 2.11
N GLU A 159 31.85 10.87 2.87
CA GLU A 159 32.03 9.44 2.57
C GLU A 159 30.69 8.71 2.59
N LEU A 160 30.45 7.93 1.55
CA LEU A 160 29.26 7.09 1.40
C LEU A 160 29.45 5.80 2.20
N ASP A 161 28.95 5.79 3.44
CA ASP A 161 28.79 4.56 4.21
C ASP A 161 27.57 3.74 3.77
N ASP A 162 27.49 2.49 4.19
CA ASP A 162 26.40 1.57 3.81
C ASP A 162 25.02 2.13 4.19
N VAL A 163 24.92 2.87 5.29
CA VAL A 163 23.66 3.44 5.80
C VAL A 163 23.16 4.56 4.88
N LEU A 164 24.06 5.45 4.46
CA LEU A 164 23.76 6.57 3.59
C LEU A 164 23.46 6.09 2.17
N VAL A 165 24.20 5.11 1.66
CA VAL A 165 23.91 4.50 0.35
C VAL A 165 22.55 3.81 0.36
N THR A 166 22.25 3.01 1.39
CA THR A 166 20.93 2.36 1.54
C THR A 166 19.81 3.39 1.53
N ALA A 167 19.98 4.50 2.25
CA ALA A 167 18.99 5.57 2.31
C ALA A 167 18.82 6.30 0.96
N LEU A 168 19.91 6.50 0.20
CA LEU A 168 19.85 7.09 -1.15
C LEU A 168 19.14 6.18 -2.14
N VAL A 169 19.48 4.88 -2.15
CA VAL A 169 18.85 3.88 -3.02
C VAL A 169 17.35 3.80 -2.74
N ASP A 170 16.96 3.65 -1.47
CA ASP A 170 15.54 3.59 -1.07
C ASP A 170 14.78 4.87 -1.46
N ALA A 171 15.38 6.05 -1.26
CA ALA A 171 14.78 7.32 -1.65
C ALA A 171 14.61 7.44 -3.17
N TYR A 172 15.62 7.06 -3.96
CA TYR A 172 15.51 7.09 -5.42
C TYR A 172 14.49 6.09 -5.96
N VAL A 173 14.46 4.87 -5.42
CA VAL A 173 13.46 3.85 -5.76
C VAL A 173 12.04 4.37 -5.50
N LYS A 174 11.78 4.90 -4.30
CA LYS A 174 10.46 5.46 -3.95
C LYS A 174 10.09 6.70 -4.78
N SER A 175 11.08 7.42 -5.31
CA SER A 175 10.86 8.56 -6.21
C SER A 175 10.60 8.15 -7.67
N GLY A 176 10.69 6.85 -7.98
CA GLY A 176 10.56 6.31 -9.31
C GLY A 176 11.79 6.53 -10.21
N LYS A 177 12.93 6.97 -9.67
CA LYS A 177 14.16 7.26 -10.43
C LYS A 177 15.16 6.10 -10.36
N LEU A 178 14.82 4.99 -11.01
CA LEU A 178 15.58 3.74 -10.92
C LEU A 178 17.00 3.85 -11.51
N GLU A 179 17.20 4.59 -12.59
CA GLU A 179 18.55 4.82 -13.14
C GLU A 179 19.49 5.47 -12.12
N SER A 180 19.01 6.51 -11.41
CA SER A 180 19.79 7.15 -10.37
C SER A 180 20.02 6.22 -9.17
N ALA A 181 19.04 5.39 -8.83
CA ALA A 181 19.20 4.36 -7.80
C ALA A 181 20.28 3.34 -8.21
N ARG A 182 20.28 2.89 -9.47
CA ARG A 182 21.26 1.94 -10.02
C ARG A 182 22.67 2.52 -9.98
N THR A 183 22.85 3.76 -10.41
CA THR A 183 24.17 4.42 -10.35
C THR A 183 24.70 4.44 -8.91
N VAL A 184 23.87 4.78 -7.93
CA VAL A 184 24.27 4.81 -6.52
C VAL A 184 24.50 3.40 -5.95
N PHE A 185 23.75 2.41 -6.41
CA PHE A 185 23.94 1.01 -6.04
C PHE A 185 25.29 0.47 -6.55
N GLU A 186 25.68 0.82 -7.78
CA GLU A 186 26.92 0.36 -8.42
C GLU A 186 28.19 1.02 -7.84
N THR A 187 28.07 2.16 -7.13
CA THR A 187 29.22 2.77 -6.43
C THR A 187 29.55 2.06 -5.11
N MET A 188 28.71 1.15 -4.63
CA MET A 188 28.99 0.39 -3.40
C MET A 188 30.19 -0.55 -3.58
N LYS A 189 31.14 -0.47 -2.65
CA LYS A 189 32.32 -1.35 -2.62
C LYS A 189 32.05 -2.72 -1.97
N GLY A 190 30.86 -2.93 -1.40
CA GLY A 190 30.47 -4.14 -0.70
C GLY A 190 29.04 -4.58 -1.02
N GLU A 191 28.71 -5.82 -0.67
CA GLU A 191 27.38 -6.37 -0.86
C GLU A 191 26.44 -5.93 0.27
N ASN A 192 25.31 -5.34 -0.09
CA ASN A 192 24.29 -4.92 0.87
C ASN A 192 22.92 -5.45 0.44
N VAL A 193 22.46 -6.50 1.13
CA VAL A 193 21.20 -7.20 0.84
C VAL A 193 19.98 -6.27 0.97
N VAL A 194 20.06 -5.28 1.86
CA VAL A 194 18.98 -4.28 2.03
C VAL A 194 18.87 -3.42 0.77
N CYS A 195 20.00 -2.94 0.24
CA CYS A 195 20.02 -2.22 -1.03
C CYS A 195 19.51 -3.08 -2.19
N SER A 196 19.96 -4.34 -2.29
CA SER A 196 19.48 -5.27 -3.32
C SER A 196 17.98 -5.46 -3.26
N THR A 197 17.43 -5.65 -2.05
CA THR A 197 15.99 -5.78 -1.82
C THR A 197 15.24 -4.52 -2.28
N SER A 198 15.72 -3.33 -1.89
CA SER A 198 15.12 -2.05 -2.34
C SER A 198 15.13 -1.90 -3.86
N MET A 199 16.25 -2.24 -4.51
CA MET A 199 16.36 -2.20 -5.98
C MET A 199 15.39 -3.18 -6.65
N ILE A 200 15.33 -4.43 -6.17
CA ILE A 200 14.41 -5.46 -6.68
C ILE A 200 12.96 -4.99 -6.56
N SER A 201 12.54 -4.52 -5.38
CA SER A 201 11.18 -4.01 -5.19
C SER A 201 10.89 -2.81 -6.11
N GLY A 202 11.87 -1.92 -6.32
CA GLY A 202 11.77 -0.79 -7.22
C GLY A 202 11.52 -1.19 -8.68
N TYR A 203 12.36 -2.08 -9.20
CA TYR A 203 12.25 -2.61 -10.56
C TYR A 203 10.95 -3.38 -10.77
N MET A 204 10.59 -4.27 -9.84
CA MET A 204 9.33 -5.03 -9.89
C MET A 204 8.10 -4.12 -9.87
N ASN A 205 8.12 -3.02 -9.11
CA ASN A 205 7.02 -2.05 -9.08
C ASN A 205 6.82 -1.30 -10.40
N GLN A 206 7.86 -1.15 -11.21
CA GLN A 206 7.79 -0.50 -12.53
C GLN A 206 7.67 -1.49 -13.69
N GLY A 207 7.67 -2.80 -13.40
CA GLY A 207 7.55 -3.86 -14.41
C GLY A 207 8.87 -4.25 -15.10
N PHE A 208 10.02 -3.79 -14.61
CA PHE A 208 11.34 -4.18 -15.11
C PHE A 208 11.79 -5.49 -14.45
N VAL A 209 11.26 -6.61 -14.91
CA VAL A 209 11.45 -7.91 -14.25
C VAL A 209 12.89 -8.42 -14.43
N GLU A 210 13.46 -8.20 -15.61
CA GLU A 210 14.79 -8.66 -15.99
C GLU A 210 15.89 -7.96 -15.17
N ASP A 211 15.79 -6.64 -14.99
CA ASP A 211 16.73 -5.89 -14.13
C ASP A 211 16.64 -6.35 -12.66
N ALA A 212 15.44 -6.68 -12.17
CA ALA A 212 15.27 -7.21 -10.82
C ALA A 212 15.94 -8.58 -10.65
N GLU A 213 15.83 -9.47 -11.64
CA GLU A 213 16.53 -10.75 -11.65
C GLU A 213 18.05 -10.58 -11.73
N GLU A 214 18.54 -9.62 -12.52
CA GLU A 214 19.98 -9.31 -12.60
C GLU A 214 20.53 -8.93 -11.21
N ILE A 215 19.83 -8.06 -10.47
CA ILE A 215 20.20 -7.67 -9.10
C ILE A 215 20.12 -8.86 -8.14
N PHE A 216 19.09 -9.69 -8.26
CA PHE A 216 18.94 -10.88 -7.44
C PHE A 216 20.09 -11.87 -7.66
N ASP A 217 20.46 -12.15 -8.90
CA ASP A 217 21.55 -13.07 -9.24
C ASP A 217 22.91 -12.54 -8.77
N LYS A 218 23.15 -11.23 -8.90
CA LYS A 218 24.36 -10.57 -8.38
C LYS A 218 24.49 -10.58 -6.85
N THR A 219 23.38 -10.71 -6.13
CA THR A 219 23.38 -10.75 -4.66
C THR A 219 23.90 -12.11 -4.18
N ARG A 220 25.11 -12.21 -3.61
CA ARG A 220 25.66 -13.53 -3.24
C ARG A 220 25.05 -14.07 -1.96
N VAL A 221 24.99 -13.24 -0.92
CA VAL A 221 24.31 -13.60 0.34
C VAL A 221 22.85 -13.21 0.22
N LYS A 222 21.99 -14.18 -0.05
CA LYS A 222 20.53 -13.98 -0.12
C LYS A 222 19.92 -14.29 1.24
N ASP A 223 18.95 -13.48 1.66
CA ASP A 223 18.13 -13.74 2.83
C ASP A 223 16.66 -13.96 2.43
N ILE A 224 15.80 -14.28 3.40
CA ILE A 224 14.36 -14.47 3.13
C ILE A 224 13.69 -13.20 2.57
N VAL A 225 14.22 -12.01 2.87
CA VAL A 225 13.62 -10.74 2.46
C VAL A 225 13.81 -10.53 0.96
N VAL A 226 15.01 -10.82 0.43
CA VAL A 226 15.30 -10.69 -1.00
C VAL A 226 14.49 -11.70 -1.84
N TYR A 227 14.31 -12.93 -1.34
CA TYR A 227 13.41 -13.91 -1.96
C TYR A 227 11.95 -13.44 -1.93
N ASN A 228 11.48 -12.91 -0.79
CA ASN A 228 10.11 -12.41 -0.68
C ASN A 228 9.83 -11.24 -1.64
N ALA A 229 10.80 -10.33 -1.82
CA ALA A 229 10.68 -9.23 -2.77
C ALA A 229 10.53 -9.74 -4.22
N MET A 230 11.28 -10.78 -4.59
CA MET A 230 11.14 -11.43 -5.90
C MET A 230 9.78 -12.11 -6.07
N VAL A 231 9.37 -12.96 -5.11
CA VAL A 231 8.09 -13.68 -5.18
C VAL A 231 6.92 -12.70 -5.22
N GLU A 232 6.95 -11.63 -4.41
CA GLU A 232 5.92 -10.59 -4.42
C GLU A 232 5.84 -9.89 -5.79
N GLY A 233 6.97 -9.44 -6.33
CA GLY A 233 7.02 -8.77 -7.63
C GLY A 233 6.51 -9.64 -8.77
N LEU A 234 6.94 -10.90 -8.80
CA LEU A 234 6.55 -11.88 -9.83
C LEU A 234 5.10 -12.36 -9.68
N SER A 235 4.48 -12.25 -8.49
CA SER A 235 3.10 -12.76 -8.28
C SER A 235 1.99 -11.93 -8.96
N ARG A 236 2.32 -10.75 -9.51
CA ARG A 236 1.34 -9.73 -9.89
C ARG A 236 0.69 -9.95 -11.25
N THR A 237 1.37 -10.60 -12.20
CA THR A 237 0.86 -10.77 -13.57
C THR A 237 0.89 -12.25 -13.98
N GLY A 238 -0.01 -12.65 -14.89
CA GLY A 238 -0.06 -14.03 -15.37
C GLY A 238 1.21 -14.48 -16.08
N GLU A 239 1.92 -13.56 -16.72
CA GLU A 239 3.18 -13.83 -17.42
C GLU A 239 4.32 -14.19 -16.46
N THR A 240 4.36 -13.57 -15.27
CA THR A 240 5.45 -13.75 -14.29
C THR A 240 5.08 -14.66 -13.12
N ALA A 241 3.79 -14.90 -12.86
CA ALA A 241 3.34 -15.66 -11.70
C ALA A 241 3.91 -17.08 -11.65
N LYS A 242 4.20 -17.70 -12.80
CA LYS A 242 4.85 -19.03 -12.84
C LYS A 242 6.27 -18.96 -12.24
N ARG A 243 7.04 -17.93 -12.60
CA ARG A 243 8.38 -17.66 -12.02
C ARG A 243 8.28 -17.39 -10.51
N ALA A 244 7.18 -16.80 -10.03
CA ALA A 244 6.97 -16.58 -8.60
C ALA A 244 6.90 -17.91 -7.82
N VAL A 245 6.21 -18.92 -8.36
CA VAL A 245 6.13 -20.27 -7.78
C VAL A 245 7.50 -20.96 -7.82
N GLU A 246 8.23 -20.83 -8.93
CA GLU A 246 9.59 -21.38 -9.06
C GLU A 246 10.57 -20.73 -8.07
N MET A 247 10.48 -19.40 -7.89
CA MET A 247 11.28 -18.64 -6.92
C MET A 247 10.94 -19.03 -5.48
N TYR A 248 9.66 -19.25 -5.17
CA TYR A 248 9.23 -19.76 -3.88
C TYR A 248 9.81 -21.16 -3.59
N ALA A 249 9.79 -22.06 -4.58
CA ALA A 249 10.42 -23.37 -4.44
C ALA A 249 11.95 -23.27 -4.30
N SER A 250 12.60 -22.34 -5.01
CA SER A 250 14.03 -22.05 -4.87
C SER A 250 14.39 -21.57 -3.46
N MET A 251 13.60 -20.66 -2.89
CA MET A 251 13.73 -20.20 -1.50
C MET A 251 13.70 -21.38 -0.52
N GLN A 252 12.78 -22.32 -0.69
CA GLN A 252 12.69 -23.51 0.16
C GLN A 252 13.88 -24.46 -0.01
N ARG A 253 14.34 -24.68 -1.25
CA ARG A 253 15.55 -25.50 -1.53
C ARG A 253 16.82 -24.89 -0.93
N ALA A 254 16.87 -23.57 -0.81
CA ALA A 254 17.94 -22.85 -0.11
C ALA A 254 17.85 -22.93 1.43
N GLY A 255 16.86 -23.64 1.98
CA GLY A 255 16.70 -23.87 3.42
C GLY A 255 15.93 -22.79 4.17
N PHE A 256 15.38 -21.79 3.47
CA PHE A 256 14.58 -20.75 4.12
C PHE A 256 13.16 -21.23 4.42
N HIS A 257 12.70 -20.92 5.63
CA HIS A 257 11.35 -21.23 6.07
C HIS A 257 10.40 -20.12 5.62
N PRO A 258 9.37 -20.41 4.80
CA PRO A 258 8.41 -19.41 4.37
C PRO A 258 7.72 -18.72 5.54
N ASN A 259 7.52 -17.42 5.44
CA ASN A 259 6.76 -16.63 6.41
C ASN A 259 5.44 -16.14 5.80
N ILE A 260 4.67 -15.35 6.57
CA ILE A 260 3.36 -14.82 6.15
C ILE A 260 3.47 -14.06 4.82
N SER A 261 4.54 -13.29 4.60
CA SER A 261 4.74 -12.57 3.33
C SER A 261 5.02 -13.54 2.18
N SER A 262 5.87 -14.55 2.40
CA SER A 262 6.14 -15.60 1.41
C SER A 262 4.86 -16.31 0.97
N PHE A 263 4.05 -16.74 1.94
CA PHE A 263 2.78 -17.44 1.69
C PHE A 263 1.77 -16.55 0.95
N ALA A 264 1.58 -15.30 1.40
CA ALA A 264 0.66 -14.38 0.75
C ALA A 264 1.01 -14.19 -0.75
N SER A 265 2.30 -13.98 -1.05
CA SER A 265 2.75 -13.74 -2.43
C SER A 265 2.60 -14.98 -3.31
N VAL A 266 2.98 -16.17 -2.85
CA VAL A 266 2.84 -17.40 -3.66
C VAL A 266 1.37 -17.83 -3.81
N ILE A 267 0.51 -17.61 -2.81
CA ILE A 267 -0.93 -17.83 -2.92
C ILE A 267 -1.53 -16.86 -3.95
N GLY A 268 -1.10 -15.59 -3.94
CA GLY A 268 -1.46 -14.61 -4.95
C GLY A 268 -1.06 -15.05 -6.36
N ALA A 269 0.15 -15.60 -6.54
CA ALA A 269 0.58 -16.16 -7.81
C ALA A 269 -0.31 -17.35 -8.25
N CYS A 270 -0.69 -18.25 -7.32
CA CYS A 270 -1.60 -19.36 -7.62
C CYS A 270 -2.99 -18.88 -8.04
N SER A 271 -3.49 -17.82 -7.39
CA SER A 271 -4.76 -17.15 -7.71
C SER A 271 -4.75 -16.59 -9.14
N VAL A 272 -3.67 -15.91 -9.54
CA VAL A 272 -3.48 -15.35 -10.90
C VAL A 272 -3.35 -16.45 -11.96
N LEU A 273 -2.65 -17.55 -11.64
CA LEU A 273 -2.45 -18.67 -12.56
C LEU A 273 -3.63 -19.65 -12.62
N THR A 274 -4.64 -19.49 -11.77
CA THR A 274 -5.69 -20.50 -11.54
C THR A 274 -5.11 -21.90 -11.20
N ALA A 275 -3.95 -21.92 -10.53
CA ALA A 275 -3.18 -23.14 -10.26
C ALA A 275 -3.63 -23.83 -8.95
N ARG A 276 -4.82 -24.45 -8.99
CA ARG A 276 -5.47 -25.06 -7.80
C ARG A 276 -4.57 -26.04 -7.05
N GLU A 277 -3.93 -26.98 -7.75
CA GLU A 277 -3.11 -28.03 -7.14
C GLU A 277 -1.93 -27.46 -6.35
N VAL A 278 -1.21 -26.50 -6.94
CA VAL A 278 -0.10 -25.81 -6.27
C VAL A 278 -0.63 -25.01 -5.06
N GLY A 279 -1.76 -24.33 -5.22
CA GLY A 279 -2.43 -23.62 -4.13
C GLY A 279 -2.78 -24.53 -2.95
N MET A 280 -3.24 -25.76 -3.22
CA MET A 280 -3.53 -26.76 -2.18
C MET A 280 -2.26 -27.24 -1.46
N GLN A 281 -1.16 -27.46 -2.19
CA GLN A 281 0.13 -27.82 -1.58
C GLN A 281 0.62 -26.71 -0.66
N VAL A 282 0.54 -25.45 -1.10
CA VAL A 282 0.89 -24.28 -0.29
C VAL A 282 -0.03 -24.16 0.93
N HIS A 283 -1.34 -24.36 0.78
CA HIS A 283 -2.28 -24.37 1.90
C HIS A 283 -1.91 -25.42 2.95
N GLY A 284 -1.52 -26.63 2.52
CA GLY A 284 -1.00 -27.66 3.42
C GLY A 284 0.24 -27.21 4.20
N GLN A 285 1.12 -26.42 3.59
CA GLN A 285 2.28 -25.82 4.27
C GLN A 285 1.86 -24.71 5.27
N VAL A 286 0.87 -23.89 4.92
CA VAL A 286 0.29 -22.86 5.82
C VAL A 286 -0.30 -23.49 7.08
N MET A 287 -1.00 -24.62 6.94
CA MET A 287 -1.54 -25.36 8.09
C MET A 287 -0.44 -25.87 9.03
N LYS A 288 0.71 -26.29 8.47
CA LYS A 288 1.86 -26.79 9.24
C LYS A 288 2.70 -25.70 9.90
N SER A 289 2.67 -24.47 9.39
CA SER A 289 3.52 -23.36 9.89
C SER A 289 2.89 -22.58 11.05
N GLY A 290 1.65 -22.89 11.45
CA GLY A 290 0.96 -22.23 12.56
C GLY A 290 0.44 -20.82 12.25
N VAL A 291 0.64 -20.31 11.03
CA VAL A 291 0.19 -18.97 10.62
C VAL A 291 -1.24 -18.96 10.06
N TYR A 292 -1.90 -20.12 9.95
CA TYR A 292 -3.24 -20.28 9.37
C TYR A 292 -4.32 -19.44 10.07
N THR A 293 -4.16 -19.14 11.37
CA THR A 293 -5.10 -18.29 12.12
C THR A 293 -5.00 -16.81 11.75
N HIS A 294 -3.95 -16.41 11.03
CA HIS A 294 -3.75 -15.01 10.66
C HIS A 294 -4.75 -14.60 9.57
N ILE A 295 -5.50 -13.51 9.80
CA ILE A 295 -6.56 -13.05 8.91
C ILE A 295 -6.13 -12.86 7.45
N LYS A 296 -4.88 -12.40 7.25
CA LYS A 296 -4.25 -12.28 5.92
C LYS A 296 -4.17 -13.62 5.18
N MET A 297 -3.87 -14.72 5.88
CA MET A 297 -3.75 -16.05 5.27
C MET A 297 -5.11 -16.59 4.86
N GLY A 298 -6.10 -16.53 5.75
CA GLY A 298 -7.48 -16.89 5.43
C GLY A 298 -7.99 -16.10 4.22
N SER A 299 -7.81 -14.77 4.24
CA SER A 299 -8.19 -13.88 3.14
C SER A 299 -7.52 -14.23 1.80
N SER A 300 -6.21 -14.50 1.80
CA SER A 300 -5.49 -14.89 0.58
C SER A 300 -5.93 -16.25 0.05
N LEU A 301 -6.17 -17.23 0.93
CA LEU A 301 -6.66 -18.56 0.55
C LEU A 301 -8.07 -18.50 -0.04
N LEU A 302 -8.95 -17.67 0.53
CA LEU A 302 -10.30 -17.43 -0.01
C LEU A 302 -10.26 -16.93 -1.45
N ASP A 303 -9.49 -15.87 -1.71
CA ASP A 303 -9.34 -15.30 -3.06
C ASP A 303 -8.79 -16.34 -4.05
N MET A 304 -7.78 -17.10 -3.63
CA MET A 304 -7.18 -18.13 -4.47
C MET A 304 -8.17 -19.26 -4.79
N TYR A 305 -8.85 -19.83 -3.81
CA TYR A 305 -9.81 -20.91 -4.05
C TYR A 305 -10.99 -20.44 -4.91
N ALA A 306 -11.53 -19.25 -4.63
CA ALA A 306 -12.64 -18.69 -5.39
C ALA A 306 -12.28 -18.48 -6.88
N LYS A 307 -11.07 -17.97 -7.17
CA LYS A 307 -10.59 -17.79 -8.56
C LYS A 307 -10.18 -19.08 -9.25
N CYS A 308 -9.76 -20.09 -8.48
CA CYS A 308 -9.46 -21.43 -9.00
C CYS A 308 -10.71 -22.31 -9.19
N GLY A 309 -11.92 -21.78 -9.00
CA GLY A 309 -13.17 -22.54 -9.13
C GLY A 309 -13.49 -23.47 -7.95
N GLY A 310 -12.70 -23.44 -6.88
CA GLY A 310 -12.89 -24.23 -5.66
C GLY A 310 -13.76 -23.48 -4.63
N ILE A 311 -14.98 -23.09 -4.99
CA ILE A 311 -15.79 -22.23 -4.12
C ILE A 311 -16.16 -22.91 -2.77
N ASP A 312 -16.34 -24.23 -2.76
CA ASP A 312 -16.57 -24.99 -1.53
C ASP A 312 -15.34 -24.98 -0.60
N ASP A 313 -14.14 -25.08 -1.18
CA ASP A 313 -12.89 -24.95 -0.44
C ASP A 313 -12.75 -23.56 0.17
N ALA A 314 -13.08 -22.51 -0.61
CA ALA A 314 -13.14 -21.15 -0.10
C ALA A 314 -14.15 -21.05 1.05
N ARG A 315 -15.34 -21.63 0.91
CA ARG A 315 -16.34 -21.58 1.99
C ARG A 315 -15.86 -22.24 3.28
N ARG A 316 -15.19 -23.40 3.17
CA ARG A 316 -14.60 -24.09 4.34
C ARG A 316 -13.55 -23.23 5.03
N VAL A 317 -12.67 -22.56 4.28
CA VAL A 317 -11.71 -21.62 4.84
C VAL A 317 -12.45 -20.47 5.54
N PHE A 318 -13.47 -19.90 4.89
CA PHE A 318 -14.25 -18.79 5.44
C PHE A 318 -14.88 -19.16 6.77
N ASP A 319 -15.45 -20.35 6.90
CA ASP A 319 -16.10 -20.84 8.13
C ASP A 319 -15.12 -21.10 9.27
N GLN A 320 -13.91 -21.53 8.95
CA GLN A 320 -12.85 -21.80 9.93
C GLN A 320 -12.14 -20.53 10.42
N MET A 321 -12.31 -19.38 9.76
CA MET A 321 -11.71 -18.12 10.20
C MET A 321 -12.33 -17.64 11.52
N LYS A 322 -11.47 -17.43 12.54
CA LYS A 322 -11.88 -16.87 13.84
C LYS A 322 -12.31 -15.42 13.73
N GLU A 323 -11.57 -14.65 12.94
CA GLU A 323 -11.83 -13.24 12.67
C GLU A 323 -12.04 -13.04 11.17
N ARG A 324 -13.06 -12.27 10.81
CA ARG A 324 -13.40 -11.94 9.43
C ARG A 324 -13.50 -10.43 9.29
N ASN A 325 -12.75 -9.86 8.36
CA ASN A 325 -12.79 -8.45 8.02
C ASN A 325 -13.59 -8.23 6.73
N VAL A 326 -13.84 -6.97 6.39
CA VAL A 326 -14.54 -6.57 5.16
C VAL A 326 -13.97 -7.26 3.92
N PHE A 327 -12.64 -7.44 3.84
CA PHE A 327 -12.00 -8.13 2.73
C PHE A 327 -12.44 -9.60 2.62
N SER A 328 -12.37 -10.38 3.70
CA SER A 328 -12.79 -11.79 3.69
C SER A 328 -14.27 -11.99 3.31
N TRP A 329 -15.17 -11.12 3.78
CA TRP A 329 -16.58 -11.13 3.37
C TRP A 329 -16.74 -10.79 1.90
N THR A 330 -16.07 -9.73 1.45
CA THR A 330 -16.12 -9.27 0.06
C THR A 330 -15.59 -10.33 -0.91
N SER A 331 -14.47 -10.97 -0.59
CA SER A 331 -13.89 -12.05 -1.42
C SER A 331 -14.85 -13.23 -1.55
N MET A 332 -15.57 -13.60 -0.49
CA MET A 332 -16.51 -14.71 -0.54
C MET A 332 -17.77 -14.36 -1.35
N ILE A 333 -18.32 -13.14 -1.18
CA ILE A 333 -19.47 -12.64 -1.94
C ILE A 333 -19.16 -12.57 -3.44
N ASP A 334 -18.01 -11.96 -3.79
CA ASP A 334 -17.54 -11.88 -5.18
C ASP A 334 -17.23 -13.28 -5.75
N GLY A 335 -16.64 -14.16 -4.95
CA GLY A 335 -16.36 -15.54 -5.31
C GLY A 335 -17.63 -16.31 -5.69
N TYR A 336 -18.66 -16.26 -4.86
CA TYR A 336 -19.96 -16.89 -5.15
C TYR A 336 -20.62 -16.29 -6.40
N GLY A 337 -20.63 -14.96 -6.54
CA GLY A 337 -21.17 -14.29 -7.72
C GLY A 337 -20.49 -14.65 -9.04
N LYS A 338 -19.18 -14.95 -9.01
CA LYS A 338 -18.39 -15.39 -10.18
C LYS A 338 -18.49 -16.88 -10.48
N ASN A 339 -18.76 -17.71 -9.48
CA ASN A 339 -18.89 -19.15 -9.64
C ASN A 339 -20.33 -19.61 -9.93
N GLY A 340 -21.27 -18.68 -10.14
CA GLY A 340 -22.65 -19.00 -10.49
C GLY A 340 -23.51 -19.39 -9.29
N ASN A 341 -23.17 -18.90 -8.10
CA ASN A 341 -23.90 -19.09 -6.84
C ASN A 341 -24.43 -17.75 -6.28
N PRO A 342 -25.31 -17.06 -7.02
CA PRO A 342 -25.74 -15.70 -6.69
C PRO A 342 -26.62 -15.65 -5.44
N GLU A 343 -27.41 -16.69 -5.14
CA GLU A 343 -28.21 -16.78 -3.92
C GLU A 343 -27.31 -16.76 -2.67
N GLU A 344 -26.26 -17.59 -2.64
CA GLU A 344 -25.30 -17.64 -1.54
C GLU A 344 -24.52 -16.33 -1.39
N ALA A 345 -24.21 -15.64 -2.50
CA ALA A 345 -23.60 -14.32 -2.47
C ALA A 345 -24.49 -13.28 -1.77
N LEU A 346 -25.80 -13.28 -2.07
CA LEU A 346 -26.77 -12.36 -1.50
C LEU A 346 -27.10 -12.68 -0.04
N GLU A 347 -27.16 -13.97 0.32
CA GLU A 347 -27.28 -14.41 1.70
C GLU A 347 -26.08 -13.96 2.54
N LEU A 348 -24.85 -14.12 2.03
CA LEU A 348 -23.66 -13.61 2.72
C LEU A 348 -23.67 -12.09 2.84
N PHE A 349 -24.13 -11.37 1.81
CA PHE A 349 -24.25 -9.92 1.85
C PHE A 349 -25.24 -9.48 2.94
N ALA A 350 -26.40 -10.12 3.04
CA ALA A 350 -27.35 -9.88 4.11
C ALA A 350 -26.73 -10.20 5.48
N LYS A 351 -26.03 -11.34 5.60
CA LYS A 351 -25.39 -11.75 6.85
C LYS A 351 -24.32 -10.78 7.31
N MET A 352 -23.50 -10.27 6.38
CA MET A 352 -22.49 -9.24 6.63
C MET A 352 -23.09 -8.00 7.28
N LYS A 353 -24.28 -7.57 6.83
CA LYS A 353 -25.04 -6.46 7.41
C LYS A 353 -25.54 -6.79 8.82
N GLU A 354 -26.10 -7.99 9.03
CA GLU A 354 -26.59 -8.43 10.35
C GLU A 354 -25.51 -8.44 11.42
N VAL A 355 -24.28 -8.83 11.07
CA VAL A 355 -23.14 -8.83 11.99
C VAL A 355 -22.44 -7.46 12.10
N ASN A 356 -23.05 -6.39 11.58
CA ASN A 356 -22.55 -5.02 11.60
C ASN A 356 -21.17 -4.82 10.94
N VAL A 357 -20.85 -5.62 9.92
CA VAL A 357 -19.65 -5.40 9.10
C VAL A 357 -20.07 -4.53 7.91
N ALA A 358 -19.57 -3.30 7.85
CA ALA A 358 -19.95 -2.34 6.81
C ALA A 358 -19.46 -2.80 5.41
N PRO A 359 -20.37 -2.97 4.43
CA PRO A 359 -20.00 -3.19 3.03
C PRO A 359 -19.17 -2.04 2.46
N ASN A 360 -18.24 -2.34 1.56
CA ASN A 360 -17.50 -1.33 0.79
C ASN A 360 -17.93 -1.35 -0.68
N TYR A 361 -17.31 -0.49 -1.52
CA TYR A 361 -17.63 -0.41 -2.95
C TYR A 361 -17.49 -1.77 -3.66
N VAL A 362 -16.46 -2.54 -3.32
CA VAL A 362 -16.22 -3.86 -3.94
C VAL A 362 -17.27 -4.87 -3.47
N THR A 363 -17.70 -4.80 -2.21
CA THR A 363 -18.79 -5.65 -1.69
C THR A 363 -20.09 -5.42 -2.47
N PHE A 364 -20.47 -4.15 -2.67
CA PHE A 364 -21.65 -3.79 -3.45
C PHE A 364 -21.53 -4.24 -4.91
N LEU A 365 -20.36 -4.04 -5.52
CA LEU A 365 -20.11 -4.50 -6.88
C LEU A 365 -20.31 -6.03 -7.03
N GLY A 366 -19.82 -6.81 -6.07
CA GLY A 366 -20.00 -8.26 -6.03
C GLY A 366 -21.46 -8.67 -5.91
N ALA A 367 -22.21 -8.04 -4.99
CA ALA A 367 -23.64 -8.30 -4.81
C ALA A 367 -24.49 -7.90 -6.04
N LEU A 368 -24.19 -6.76 -6.67
CA LEU A 368 -24.85 -6.32 -7.91
C LEU A 368 -24.53 -7.25 -9.09
N SER A 369 -23.29 -7.75 -9.16
CA SER A 369 -22.89 -8.73 -10.19
C SER A 369 -23.64 -10.06 -10.01
N ALA A 370 -23.82 -10.51 -8.76
CA ALA A 370 -24.65 -11.68 -8.45
C ALA A 370 -26.11 -11.47 -8.91
N CYS A 371 -26.71 -10.30 -8.61
CA CYS A 371 -28.04 -9.97 -9.14
C CYS A 371 -28.08 -9.99 -10.67
N SER A 372 -27.06 -9.43 -11.34
CA SER A 372 -26.97 -9.42 -12.81
C SER A 372 -26.98 -10.83 -13.41
N HIS A 373 -26.23 -11.76 -12.83
CA HIS A 373 -26.16 -13.13 -13.29
C HIS A 373 -27.47 -13.91 -13.07
N SER A 374 -28.23 -13.62 -12.01
CA SER A 374 -29.56 -14.21 -11.75
C SER A 374 -30.73 -13.49 -12.43
N GLY A 375 -30.52 -12.30 -12.98
CA GLY A 375 -31.62 -11.45 -13.44
C GLY A 375 -32.52 -10.91 -12.31
N LEU A 376 -32.00 -10.77 -11.10
CA LEU A 376 -32.75 -10.24 -9.94
C LEU A 376 -32.81 -8.70 -9.98
N VAL A 377 -33.57 -8.15 -10.93
CA VAL A 377 -33.62 -6.70 -11.22
C VAL A 377 -34.02 -5.87 -9.99
N GLU A 378 -35.15 -6.22 -9.36
CA GLU A 378 -35.67 -5.49 -8.19
C GLU A 378 -34.67 -5.49 -7.03
N LYS A 379 -34.03 -6.65 -6.77
CA LYS A 379 -33.04 -6.77 -5.69
C LYS A 379 -31.78 -5.97 -6.00
N GLY A 380 -31.36 -5.94 -7.27
CA GLY A 380 -30.26 -5.10 -7.73
C GLY A 380 -30.51 -3.61 -7.48
N TYR A 381 -31.72 -3.11 -7.76
CA TYR A 381 -32.10 -1.73 -7.44
C TYR A 381 -32.09 -1.45 -5.93
N GLU A 382 -32.68 -2.33 -5.13
CA GLU A 382 -32.69 -2.19 -3.66
C GLU A 382 -31.26 -2.06 -3.10
N ILE A 383 -30.35 -2.92 -3.56
CA ILE A 383 -28.94 -2.92 -3.17
C ILE A 383 -28.24 -1.65 -3.66
N PHE A 384 -28.44 -1.26 -4.93
CA PHE A 384 -27.82 -0.07 -5.51
C PHE A 384 -28.21 1.20 -4.77
N GLU A 385 -29.49 1.38 -4.44
CA GLU A 385 -29.97 2.54 -3.68
C GLU A 385 -29.48 2.54 -2.23
N SER A 386 -29.37 1.35 -1.61
CA SER A 386 -28.89 1.22 -0.24
C SER A 386 -27.47 1.77 -0.06
N MET A 387 -26.63 1.77 -1.11
CA MET A 387 -25.29 2.37 -1.07
C MET A 387 -25.33 3.82 -0.57
N GLN A 388 -26.18 4.64 -1.16
CA GLN A 388 -26.28 6.05 -0.82
C GLN A 388 -27.15 6.27 0.43
N ARG A 389 -28.26 5.53 0.54
CA ARG A 389 -29.26 5.70 1.61
C ARG A 389 -28.74 5.22 2.97
N ASP A 390 -28.12 4.04 3.02
CA ASP A 390 -27.75 3.38 4.28
C ASP A 390 -26.28 3.61 4.63
N TYR A 391 -25.40 3.82 3.63
CA TYR A 391 -23.93 3.90 3.84
C TYR A 391 -23.30 5.22 3.38
N SER A 392 -24.07 6.17 2.84
CA SER A 392 -23.56 7.43 2.30
C SER A 392 -22.46 7.24 1.22
N MET A 393 -22.50 6.11 0.50
CA MET A 393 -21.54 5.78 -0.55
C MET A 393 -22.11 6.15 -1.91
N ARG A 394 -21.43 7.05 -2.63
CA ARG A 394 -21.83 7.44 -3.99
C ARG A 394 -21.45 6.35 -5.00
N PRO A 395 -22.40 5.79 -5.78
CA PRO A 395 -22.08 4.77 -6.76
C PRO A 395 -21.01 5.23 -7.76
N LYS A 396 -20.02 4.36 -8.01
CA LYS A 396 -18.99 4.55 -9.06
C LYS A 396 -19.44 3.96 -10.39
N MET A 397 -18.76 4.30 -11.49
CA MET A 397 -19.05 3.82 -12.85
C MET A 397 -19.17 2.28 -12.96
N GLU A 398 -18.41 1.53 -12.17
CA GLU A 398 -18.47 0.05 -12.12
C GLU A 398 -19.84 -0.45 -11.64
N HIS A 399 -20.46 0.23 -10.67
CA HIS A 399 -21.78 -0.11 -10.16
C HIS A 399 -22.87 0.23 -11.19
N TYR A 400 -22.76 1.39 -11.85
CA TYR A 400 -23.67 1.76 -12.94
C TYR A 400 -23.57 0.75 -14.10
N ALA A 401 -22.37 0.32 -14.47
CA ALA A 401 -22.18 -0.69 -15.50
C ALA A 401 -22.84 -2.03 -15.13
N CYS A 402 -22.77 -2.45 -13.87
CA CYS A 402 -23.48 -3.65 -13.40
C CYS A 402 -25.00 -3.50 -13.45
N MET A 403 -25.55 -2.34 -13.08
CA MET A 403 -26.99 -2.08 -13.20
C MET A 403 -27.47 -2.10 -14.65
N VAL A 404 -26.67 -1.56 -15.57
CA VAL A 404 -26.96 -1.59 -17.00
C VAL A 404 -26.88 -3.01 -17.56
N ASP A 405 -25.89 -3.80 -17.14
CA ASP A 405 -25.78 -5.22 -17.51
C ASP A 405 -26.97 -6.03 -16.97
N LEU A 406 -27.40 -5.78 -15.72
CA LEU A 406 -28.56 -6.42 -15.09
C LEU A 406 -29.87 -6.15 -15.86
N MET A 407 -30.20 -4.87 -16.11
CA MET A 407 -31.39 -4.50 -16.89
C MET A 407 -31.31 -5.01 -18.32
N GLY A 408 -30.12 -4.91 -18.91
CA GLY A 408 -29.87 -5.32 -20.28
C GLY A 408 -30.02 -6.83 -20.48
N ARG A 409 -29.54 -7.65 -19.54
CA ARG A 409 -29.76 -9.12 -19.54
C ARG A 409 -31.23 -9.47 -19.35
N ALA A 410 -31.93 -8.76 -18.47
CA ALA A 410 -33.37 -8.95 -18.24
C ALA A 410 -34.24 -8.58 -19.46
N GLY A 411 -33.70 -7.86 -20.46
CA GLY A 411 -34.41 -7.46 -21.68
C GLY A 411 -34.96 -6.04 -21.66
N ASP A 412 -34.85 -5.33 -20.53
CA ASP A 412 -35.34 -3.97 -20.32
C ASP A 412 -34.39 -2.91 -20.91
N LEU A 413 -34.03 -3.03 -22.19
CA LEU A 413 -33.02 -2.18 -22.83
C LEU A 413 -33.38 -0.69 -22.87
N ASN A 414 -34.67 -0.35 -22.96
CA ASN A 414 -35.11 1.05 -22.91
C ASN A 414 -34.84 1.66 -21.53
N LYS A 415 -35.21 0.96 -20.44
CA LYS A 415 -34.91 1.38 -19.07
C LYS A 415 -33.41 1.46 -18.84
N ALA A 416 -32.63 0.52 -19.38
CA ALA A 416 -31.17 0.57 -19.31
C ALA A 416 -30.60 1.83 -19.99
N LEU A 417 -31.11 2.22 -21.16
CA LEU A 417 -30.68 3.44 -21.84
C LEU A 417 -31.09 4.72 -21.08
N GLU A 418 -32.32 4.76 -20.56
CA GLU A 418 -32.79 5.86 -19.70
C GLU A 418 -31.91 6.00 -18.45
N PHE A 419 -31.58 4.88 -17.81
CA PHE A 419 -30.69 4.84 -16.66
C PHE A 419 -29.30 5.37 -16.99
N VAL A 420 -28.71 4.99 -18.14
CA VAL A 420 -27.41 5.54 -18.60
C VAL A 420 -27.48 7.05 -18.80
N ARG A 421 -28.58 7.58 -19.33
CA ARG A 421 -28.77 9.02 -19.55
C ARG A 421 -28.97 9.78 -18.24
N ALA A 422 -29.46 9.12 -17.19
CA ALA A 422 -29.66 9.71 -15.87
C ALA A 422 -28.41 9.70 -14.98
N ILE A 423 -27.29 9.11 -15.42
CA ILE A 423 -26.04 9.10 -14.65
C ILE A 423 -25.55 10.54 -14.44
N PRO A 424 -25.27 10.99 -13.20
CA PRO A 424 -24.88 12.38 -12.90
C PRO A 424 -23.58 12.83 -13.58
N GLU A 425 -22.66 11.89 -13.81
CA GLU A 425 -21.36 12.10 -14.44
C GLU A 425 -21.31 11.46 -15.83
N ARG A 426 -20.38 11.90 -16.68
CA ARG A 426 -20.24 11.36 -18.04
C ARG A 426 -19.97 9.85 -17.99
N PRO A 427 -20.81 9.00 -18.60
CA PRO A 427 -20.61 7.55 -18.58
C PRO A 427 -19.31 7.15 -19.25
N ASN A 428 -18.58 6.23 -18.63
CA ASN A 428 -17.31 5.74 -19.13
C ASN A 428 -17.50 4.63 -20.18
N SER A 429 -16.39 4.10 -20.70
CA SER A 429 -16.44 3.07 -21.73
C SER A 429 -17.04 1.73 -21.25
N ASP A 430 -17.05 1.44 -19.96
CA ASP A 430 -17.55 0.16 -19.44
C ASP A 430 -19.07 0.15 -19.38
N VAL A 431 -19.69 1.26 -18.98
CA VAL A 431 -21.14 1.44 -18.99
C VAL A 431 -21.71 1.25 -20.39
N TRP A 432 -21.14 1.92 -21.39
CA TRP A 432 -21.60 1.78 -22.78
C TRP A 432 -21.30 0.39 -23.37
N ALA A 433 -20.20 -0.26 -22.96
CA ALA A 433 -19.89 -1.62 -23.38
C ALA A 433 -20.90 -2.63 -22.82
N ALA A 434 -21.33 -2.47 -21.57
CA ALA A 434 -22.40 -3.29 -20.96
C ALA A 434 -23.71 -3.14 -21.73
N LEU A 435 -24.11 -1.91 -22.08
CA LEU A 435 -25.31 -1.66 -22.86
C LEU A 435 -25.21 -2.28 -24.27
N LEU A 436 -24.08 -2.13 -24.96
CA LEU A 436 -23.88 -2.70 -26.29
C LEU A 436 -23.90 -4.24 -26.27
N SER A 437 -23.29 -4.85 -25.25
CA SER A 437 -23.32 -6.30 -25.05
C SER A 437 -24.75 -6.81 -24.85
N SER A 438 -25.55 -6.09 -24.08
CA SER A 438 -26.97 -6.42 -23.86
C SER A 438 -27.82 -6.27 -25.12
N CYS A 439 -27.58 -5.23 -25.91
CA CYS A 439 -28.25 -5.07 -27.22
C CYS A 439 -27.94 -6.20 -28.18
N ARG A 440 -26.72 -6.77 -28.11
CA ARG A 440 -26.35 -7.96 -28.89
C ARG A 440 -27.15 -9.19 -28.46
N LEU A 441 -27.43 -9.33 -27.17
CA LEU A 441 -28.20 -10.47 -26.64
C LEU A 441 -29.66 -10.44 -27.13
N HIS A 442 -30.27 -9.26 -27.20
CA HIS A 442 -31.69 -9.09 -27.58
C HIS A 442 -31.92 -8.58 -29.01
N GLY A 443 -30.86 -8.38 -29.79
CA GLY A 443 -30.94 -7.94 -31.19
C GLY A 443 -31.41 -6.49 -31.43
N ASN A 444 -31.39 -5.61 -30.42
CA ASN A 444 -31.86 -4.23 -30.56
C ASN A 444 -30.82 -3.34 -31.28
N VAL A 445 -31.03 -3.11 -32.57
CA VAL A 445 -30.09 -2.38 -33.43
C VAL A 445 -29.99 -0.89 -33.09
N ASP A 446 -31.08 -0.27 -32.65
CA ASP A 446 -31.13 1.19 -32.46
C ASP A 446 -30.35 1.62 -31.24
N ILE A 447 -30.55 0.93 -30.11
CA ILE A 447 -29.79 1.19 -28.88
C ILE A 447 -28.33 0.76 -29.07
N ALA A 448 -28.06 -0.34 -29.79
CA ALA A 448 -26.69 -0.77 -30.11
C ALA A 448 -25.91 0.31 -30.87
N ARG A 449 -26.53 0.98 -31.84
CA ARG A 449 -25.92 2.09 -32.58
C ARG A 449 -25.59 3.28 -31.67
N VAL A 450 -26.50 3.65 -30.77
CA VAL A 450 -26.27 4.73 -29.80
C VAL A 450 -25.08 4.38 -28.90
N ALA A 451 -25.08 3.19 -28.30
CA ALA A 451 -24.02 2.74 -27.41
C ALA A 451 -22.65 2.67 -28.12
N ALA A 452 -22.61 2.15 -29.34
CA ALA A 452 -21.39 2.07 -30.13
C ALA A 452 -20.87 3.47 -30.54
N SER A 453 -21.76 4.39 -30.93
CA SER A 453 -21.39 5.77 -31.25
C SER A 453 -20.72 6.47 -30.06
N GLU A 454 -21.28 6.33 -28.87
CA GLU A 454 -20.70 6.91 -27.64
C GLU A 454 -19.38 6.23 -27.25
N LEU A 455 -19.24 4.91 -27.42
CA LEU A 455 -17.97 4.20 -27.23
C LEU A 455 -16.87 4.73 -28.16
N PHE A 456 -17.19 4.96 -29.44
CA PHE A 456 -16.22 5.47 -30.41
C PHE A 456 -15.81 6.91 -30.12
N LYS A 457 -16.69 7.74 -29.56
CA LYS A 457 -16.33 9.09 -29.08
C LYS A 457 -15.38 9.06 -27.88
N LEU A 458 -15.48 8.03 -27.03
CA LEU A 458 -14.65 7.92 -25.84
C LEU A 458 -13.28 7.32 -26.11
N ASN A 459 -13.19 6.24 -26.91
CA ASN A 459 -11.95 5.52 -27.18
C ASN A 459 -12.03 4.73 -28.49
N ALA A 460 -11.97 5.43 -29.62
CA ALA A 460 -12.18 4.84 -30.95
C ALA A 460 -11.17 3.74 -31.33
N ASP A 461 -9.91 3.84 -30.87
CA ASP A 461 -8.83 2.97 -31.38
C ASP A 461 -8.44 1.83 -30.41
N LYS A 462 -8.99 1.80 -29.20
CA LYS A 462 -8.54 0.90 -28.11
C LYS A 462 -9.51 -0.24 -27.76
N ARG A 463 -10.66 -0.39 -28.44
CA ARG A 463 -11.64 -1.45 -28.14
C ARG A 463 -12.14 -2.20 -29.38
N PRO A 464 -11.38 -3.18 -29.89
CA PRO A 464 -11.83 -4.06 -30.98
C PRO A 464 -13.18 -4.74 -30.69
N GLY A 465 -13.44 -5.08 -29.42
CA GLY A 465 -14.68 -5.72 -28.99
C GLY A 465 -15.95 -4.92 -29.29
N ALA A 466 -15.90 -3.58 -29.26
CA ALA A 466 -17.06 -2.74 -29.55
C ALA A 466 -17.47 -2.81 -31.03
N TYR A 467 -16.48 -2.79 -31.95
CA TYR A 467 -16.73 -2.96 -33.37
C TYR A 467 -17.30 -4.34 -33.70
N ILE A 468 -16.74 -5.39 -33.08
CA ILE A 468 -17.21 -6.77 -33.26
C ILE A 468 -18.63 -6.92 -32.71
N ALA A 469 -18.92 -6.37 -31.52
CA ALA A 469 -20.26 -6.44 -30.92
C ALA A 469 -21.31 -5.74 -31.80
N LEU A 470 -21.04 -4.53 -32.29
CA LEU A 470 -21.93 -3.83 -33.21
C LEU A 470 -22.10 -4.58 -34.55
N SER A 471 -21.01 -5.09 -35.11
CA SER A 471 -21.04 -5.89 -36.35
C SER A 471 -21.92 -7.13 -36.18
N ASN A 472 -21.84 -7.81 -35.03
CA ASN A 472 -22.67 -8.98 -34.74
C ASN A 472 -24.15 -8.61 -34.61
N VAL A 473 -24.49 -7.51 -33.93
CA VAL A 473 -25.89 -7.03 -33.82
C VAL A 473 -26.48 -6.70 -35.19
N LEU A 474 -25.70 -6.08 -36.07
CA LEU A 474 -26.15 -5.76 -37.43
C LEU A 474 -26.29 -7.01 -38.29
N ALA A 475 -25.39 -7.99 -38.14
CA ALA A 475 -25.49 -9.27 -38.81
C ALA A 475 -26.74 -10.05 -38.39
N SER A 476 -27.04 -10.10 -37.08
CA SER A 476 -28.26 -10.75 -36.58
C SER A 476 -29.55 -10.06 -37.07
N ALA A 477 -29.47 -8.77 -37.40
CA ALA A 477 -30.56 -8.01 -37.98
C ALA A 477 -30.58 -8.01 -39.53
N GLY A 478 -29.73 -8.81 -40.19
CA GLY A 478 -29.65 -8.93 -41.65
C GLY A 478 -29.06 -7.72 -42.39
N LYS A 479 -28.48 -6.75 -41.69
CA LYS A 479 -27.95 -5.50 -42.26
C LYS A 479 -26.49 -5.66 -42.74
N TRP A 480 -26.27 -6.54 -43.72
CA TRP A 480 -24.93 -6.94 -44.19
C TRP A 480 -24.09 -5.81 -44.82
N GLU A 481 -24.72 -4.84 -45.46
CA GLU A 481 -24.02 -3.66 -46.02
C GLU A 481 -23.28 -2.88 -44.92
N LYS A 482 -24.00 -2.56 -43.82
CA LYS A 482 -23.43 -1.86 -42.66
C LYS A 482 -22.37 -2.69 -41.93
N VAL A 483 -22.46 -4.02 -41.99
CA VAL A 483 -21.41 -4.91 -41.48
C VAL A 483 -20.13 -4.76 -42.29
N SER A 484 -20.23 -4.64 -43.61
CA SER A 484 -19.06 -4.39 -44.47
C SER A 484 -18.42 -3.05 -44.15
N GLU A 485 -19.23 -1.98 -44.03
CA GLU A 485 -18.74 -0.64 -43.66
C GLU A 485 -17.95 -0.66 -42.35
N ILE A 486 -18.46 -1.31 -41.31
CA ILE A 486 -17.77 -1.44 -40.01
C ILE A 486 -16.44 -2.18 -40.16
N ARG A 487 -16.42 -3.26 -40.97
CA ARG A 487 -15.20 -4.04 -41.21
C ARG A 487 -14.15 -3.23 -41.96
N ASP A 488 -14.56 -2.38 -42.89
CA ASP A 488 -13.64 -1.52 -43.62
C ASP A 488 -13.10 -0.40 -42.72
N VAL A 489 -13.91 0.15 -41.81
CA VAL A 489 -13.43 1.05 -40.75
C VAL A 489 -12.41 0.37 -39.84
N MET A 490 -12.64 -0.89 -39.42
CA MET A 490 -11.68 -1.64 -38.61
C MET A 490 -10.34 -1.85 -39.33
N LYS A 491 -10.38 -2.19 -40.63
CA LYS A 491 -9.16 -2.35 -41.46
C LYS A 491 -8.42 -1.03 -41.60
N ALA A 492 -9.13 0.06 -41.94
CA ALA A 492 -8.54 1.39 -42.11
C ALA A 492 -7.83 1.86 -40.84
N ARG A 493 -8.39 1.53 -39.66
CA ARG A 493 -7.81 1.87 -38.35
C ARG A 493 -6.84 0.84 -37.78
N LYS A 494 -6.50 -0.22 -38.54
CA LYS A 494 -5.60 -1.30 -38.12
C LYS A 494 -5.99 -1.95 -36.78
N ILE A 495 -7.30 -2.07 -36.52
CA ILE A 495 -7.81 -2.64 -35.27
C ILE A 495 -7.65 -4.18 -35.31
N PRO A 496 -6.91 -4.81 -34.37
CA PRO A 496 -6.65 -6.24 -34.40
C PRO A 496 -7.89 -7.06 -34.03
N LYS A 497 -8.09 -8.19 -34.70
CA LYS A 497 -9.11 -9.19 -34.34
C LYS A 497 -8.51 -10.17 -33.34
N ASN A 498 -8.63 -9.88 -32.05
CA ASN A 498 -8.21 -10.84 -31.03
C ASN A 498 -9.24 -11.99 -30.96
N ILE A 499 -8.79 -13.21 -31.23
CA ILE A 499 -9.60 -14.42 -31.06
C ILE A 499 -9.65 -14.72 -29.55
N GLY A 500 -10.85 -14.80 -28.98
CA GLY A 500 -11.02 -15.22 -27.59
C GLY A 500 -10.53 -16.65 -27.41
N ARG A 501 -9.55 -16.88 -26.52
CA ARG A 501 -9.08 -18.22 -26.14
C ARG A 501 -9.65 -18.52 -24.76
N SER A 502 -10.43 -19.58 -24.63
CA SER A 502 -10.77 -20.19 -23.33
C SER A 502 -9.89 -21.42 -23.12
N TRP A 503 -9.28 -21.52 -21.94
CA TRP A 503 -8.53 -22.70 -21.54
C TRP A 503 -9.47 -23.63 -20.79
N ILE A 504 -9.63 -24.86 -21.29
CA ILE A 504 -10.30 -25.94 -20.56
C ILE A 504 -9.20 -26.94 -20.21
N SER A 505 -8.87 -27.06 -18.93
CA SER A 505 -8.02 -28.15 -18.45
C SER A 505 -8.85 -29.44 -18.49
N ALA A 506 -8.63 -30.28 -19.50
CA ALA A 506 -9.21 -31.60 -19.53
C ALA A 506 -8.56 -32.47 -18.44
N GLU A 507 -9.35 -32.94 -17.47
CA GLU A 507 -8.95 -34.01 -16.57
C GLU A 507 -8.65 -35.24 -17.42
N LYS A 508 -7.38 -35.65 -17.49
CA LYS A 508 -7.02 -36.96 -18.04
C LYS A 508 -7.46 -38.00 -17.01
N SER A 509 -8.64 -38.56 -17.20
CA SER A 509 -9.01 -39.84 -16.61
C SER A 509 -8.21 -40.94 -17.31
N GLN A 510 -7.22 -41.49 -16.62
CA GLN A 510 -6.76 -42.88 -16.76
C GLN A 510 -5.86 -43.29 -15.60
#